data_AF-A0A7C6SGQ5-F1
#
_entry.id   AF-A0A7C6SGQ5-F1
#
_cell.length_a   1.000
_cell.length_b   1.000
_cell.length_c   1.000
_cell.angle_alpha   90.00
_cell.angle_beta   90.00
_cell.angle_gamma   90.00
#
_symmetry.space_group_name_H-M   'P 1'
#
loop_
_entity.id
_entity.type
_entity.pdbx_description
1 polymer ?
#
loop_
_entity_poly.entity_id
_entity_poly.type
_entity_poly.pdbx_seq_one_letter_code
_entity_poly.pdbx_strand_id
1 'polypeptide(L)' 'MLKFERATYEIKELDQSTNDGTFVFEPLERGFGTTIGNSLRRVL' A
#
# COMPACT_ATOMS: atom_id res chain seq x y z
N MET A 1 19.71 2.73 16.72
CA MET A 1 18.27 2.61 16.40
C MET A 1 18.16 2.63 14.88
N LEU A 2 17.65 1.57 14.24
CA LEU A 2 17.36 1.64 12.80
C LEU A 2 16.31 2.73 12.60
N LYS A 3 16.62 3.69 11.73
CA LYS A 3 15.75 4.82 11.44
C LYS A 3 14.74 4.32 10.40
N PHE A 4 13.50 4.15 10.82
CA PHE A 4 12.42 3.80 9.89
C PHE A 4 12.06 5.03 9.07
N GLU A 5 11.96 4.84 7.75
CA GLU A 5 11.38 5.84 6.87
C GLU A 5 9.86 5.72 6.91
N ARG A 6 9.17 6.86 7.01
CA ARG A 6 7.72 6.89 7.00
C ARG A 6 7.24 6.66 5.57
N ALA A 7 6.44 5.62 5.37
CA ALA A 7 5.79 5.39 4.09
C ALA A 7 4.86 6.56 3.73
N THR A 8 4.91 6.96 2.48
CA THR A 8 3.95 7.87 1.84
C THR A 8 2.99 7.05 0.99
N TYR A 9 1.90 7.65 0.54
CA TYR A 9 0.96 7.00 -0.37
C TYR A 9 0.68 7.89 -1.58
N GLU A 10 0.42 7.24 -2.71
CA GLU A 10 0.03 7.85 -3.97
C GLU A 10 -1.16 7.08 -4.56
N ILE A 11 -2.11 7.82 -5.15
CA ILE A 11 -3.19 7.24 -5.95
C ILE A 11 -2.68 7.14 -7.39
N LYS A 12 -2.39 5.94 -7.85
CA LYS A 12 -1.85 5.73 -9.20
C LYS A 12 -2.96 5.78 -10.25
N GLU A 13 -4.05 5.07 -9.98
CA GLU A 13 -5.21 4.98 -10.88
C GLU A 13 -6.49 4.96 -10.02
N LEU A 14 -7.53 5.65 -10.46
CA LEU A 14 -8.85 5.62 -9.82
C LEU A 14 -9.91 5.82 -10.89
N ASP A 15 -10.69 4.78 -11.15
CA ASP A 15 -11.80 4.80 -12.09
C ASP A 15 -13.11 4.46 -11.37
N GLN A 16 -13.89 5.51 -11.13
CA GLN A 16 -15.19 5.37 -10.47
C GLN A 16 -16.25 4.70 -11.35
N SER A 17 -16.06 4.63 -12.67
CA SER A 17 -17.01 3.98 -13.57
C SER A 17 -16.87 2.45 -13.52
N THR A 18 -15.65 1.96 -13.37
CA THR A 18 -15.34 0.53 -13.24
C THR A 18 -15.21 0.08 -11.79
N ASN A 19 -15.26 1.02 -10.83
CA ASN A 19 -14.97 0.80 -9.40
C ASN A 19 -13.58 0.19 -9.17
N ASP A 20 -12.62 0.58 -10.00
CA ASP A 20 -11.23 0.12 -9.91
C ASP A 20 -10.34 1.22 -9.33
N GLY A 21 -9.34 0.83 -8.56
CA GLY A 21 -8.40 1.77 -7.95
C GLY A 21 -7.08 1.12 -7.57
N THR A 22 -5.98 1.77 -7.93
CA THR A 22 -4.61 1.34 -7.62
C THR A 22 -3.91 2.39 -6.76
N PHE A 23 -3.40 1.96 -5.61
CA PHE A 23 -2.70 2.79 -4.63
C PHE A 23 -1.29 2.24 -4.39
N VAL A 24 -0.30 3.14 -4.29
CA VAL A 24 1.10 2.80 -4.05
C VAL A 24 1.51 3.34 -2.68
N PHE A 25 2.19 2.52 -1.89
CA PHE A 25 2.74 2.90 -0.58
C PHE A 25 4.24 2.62 -0.54
N GLU A 26 5.05 3.66 -0.37
CA GLU A 26 6.51 3.54 -0.34
C GLU A 26 7.20 4.70 0.41
N PRO A 27 8.43 4.50 0.93
CA PRO A 27 9.16 3.23 0.98
C PRO A 27 8.64 2.31 2.10
N LEU A 28 8.75 0.99 1.88
CA LEU A 28 8.44 -0.03 2.88
C LEU A 28 9.67 -0.88 3.16
N GLU A 29 9.91 -1.19 4.43
CA GLU A 29 10.94 -2.14 4.79
C GLU A 29 10.62 -3.53 4.22
N ARG A 30 11.68 -4.30 3.92
CA ARG A 30 11.57 -5.66 3.39
C ARG A 30 10.61 -6.50 4.25
N GLY A 31 9.58 -7.04 3.60
CA GLY A 31 8.56 -7.89 4.24
C GLY A 31 7.29 -7.16 4.67
N PHE A 32 7.33 -5.83 4.90
CA PHE A 32 6.12 -5.08 5.29
C PHE A 32 5.08 -5.03 4.18
N GLY A 33 5.51 -4.94 2.90
CA GLY A 33 4.59 -5.01 1.76
C GLY A 33 3.76 -6.28 1.76
N THR A 34 4.37 -7.44 2.03
CA THR A 34 3.66 -8.73 2.10
C THR A 34 2.72 -8.80 3.31
N THR A 35 3.17 -8.36 4.49
CA THR A 35 2.36 -8.38 5.71
C THR A 35 1.13 -7.48 5.59
N ILE A 36 1.30 -6.24 5.12
CA ILE A 36 0.21 -5.27 4.95
C ILE A 36 -0.73 -5.74 3.83
N GLY A 37 -0.18 -6.12 2.67
CA GLY A 37 -0.97 -6.58 1.53
C GLY A 37 -1.84 -7.79 1.86
N ASN A 38 -1.29 -8.79 2.55
CA ASN A 38 -2.07 -9.95 2.97
C ASN A 38 -3.11 -9.61 4.06
N SER A 39 -2.82 -8.63 4.92
CA SER A 39 -3.79 -8.17 5.92
C SER A 39 -4.97 -7.46 5.26
N LEU A 40 -4.71 -6.53 4.33
CA LEU A 40 -5.74 -5.80 3.59
C LEU A 40 -6.61 -6.76 2.75
N ARG A 41 -6.00 -7.69 2.02
CA ARG A 41 -6.70 -8.72 1.21
C ARG A 41 -7.67 -9.59 2.03
N ARG A 42 -7.46 -9.72 3.33
CA ARG A 42 -8.31 -10.54 4.21
C ARG A 42 -9.45 -9.76 4.86
N VAL A 43 -9.32 -8.44 4.94
CA VAL A 43 -10.24 -7.56 5.68
C VAL A 43 -11.17 -6.80 4.74
N LEU A 44 -10.64 -6.35 3.61
CA LEU A 44 -11.40 -5.74 2.51
C LEU A 44 -12.00 -6.85 1.64
#